data_AF-A0ABD1CI50-F1
#
_entry.id   AF-A0ABD1CI50-F1
#
_cell.length_a   1.000
_cell.length_b   1.000
_cell.length_c   1.000
_cell.angle_alpha   90.00
_cell.angle_beta   90.00
_cell.angle_gamma   90.00
#
_symmetry.space_group_name_H-M   'P 1'
#
loop_
_entity.id
_entity.type
_entity.pdbx_description
1 polymer ?
#
loop_
_entity_poly.entity_id
_entity_poly.type
_entity_poly.pdbx_seq_one_letter_code
_entity_poly.pdbx_strand_id
1 'polypeptide(L)'
;MAATRKDIEKAATLHRNRVTLNLRNVRSLEKVCADLISGAKKQKLHVKGSMRLHKRIIDLHSPSEIVKQITSINIKPGVEVKVTIADP
;
A
#
# COMPACT_ATOMS: atom_id res chain seq x y z
N MET A 1 -16.86 23.01 1.12
CA MET A 1 -15.68 23.29 0.28
C MET A 1 -14.60 22.26 0.59
N ALA A 2 -14.45 21.23 -0.23
CA ALA A 2 -13.51 20.13 -0.02
C ALA A 2 -12.23 20.36 -0.86
N ALA A 3 -11.16 20.83 -0.21
CA ALA A 3 -9.80 20.77 -0.75
C ALA A 3 -9.31 19.32 -0.60
N THR A 4 -8.62 18.69 -1.55
CA THR A 4 -7.52 19.18 -2.38
C THR A 4 -7.47 18.47 -3.74
N ARG A 5 -7.15 19.27 -4.76
CA ARG A 5 -6.88 18.87 -6.14
C ARG A 5 -5.46 18.31 -6.25
N LYS A 6 -5.32 17.26 -7.06
CA LYS A 6 -4.17 16.81 -7.88
C LYS A 6 -2.75 17.03 -7.33
N ASP A 7 -2.10 15.92 -6.96
CA ASP A 7 -0.68 15.61 -7.18
C ASP A 7 -0.63 14.07 -7.25
N ILE A 8 -0.74 13.40 -8.41
CA ILE A 8 0.37 13.07 -9.32
C ILE A 8 -0.24 12.80 -10.69
N GLU A 9 0.14 13.63 -11.65
CA GLU A 9 0.06 13.31 -13.07
C GLU A 9 1.07 12.22 -13.39
N LYS A 10 0.57 11.03 -13.75
CA LYS A 10 0.96 10.36 -14.98
C LYS A 10 -0.26 9.62 -15.49
N ALA A 11 -0.56 9.79 -16.77
CA ALA A 11 -1.68 9.21 -17.50
C ALA A 11 -1.55 7.67 -17.69
N ALA A 12 -1.11 6.95 -16.67
CA ALA A 12 -1.19 5.49 -16.60
C ALA A 12 -2.33 5.20 -15.61
N THR A 13 -3.48 4.79 -16.15
CA THR A 13 -4.65 4.21 -15.45
C THR A 13 -4.54 4.14 -13.93
N LEU A 14 -5.31 4.98 -13.24
CA LEU A 14 -5.48 4.93 -11.79
C LEU A 14 -6.14 3.61 -11.40
N HIS A 15 -5.35 2.59 -11.10
CA HIS A 15 -5.82 1.28 -10.69
C HIS A 15 -6.09 1.25 -9.18
N ARG A 16 -7.03 0.40 -8.77
CA ARG A 16 -7.21 0.04 -7.37
C ARG A 16 -6.26 -1.10 -7.07
N ASN A 17 -5.18 -0.83 -6.35
CA ASN A 17 -4.22 -1.85 -5.99
C ASN A 17 -4.51 -2.34 -4.58
N ARG A 18 -4.63 -3.65 -4.43
CA ARG A 18 -4.87 -4.30 -3.16
C ARG A 18 -3.62 -5.04 -2.73
N VAL A 19 -2.94 -4.50 -1.73
CA VAL A 19 -1.76 -5.10 -1.11
C VAL A 19 -2.21 -5.97 0.04
N THR A 20 -1.93 -7.27 -0.06
CA THR A 20 -2.16 -8.25 0.99
C THR A 20 -0.84 -8.64 1.63
N LEU A 21 -0.75 -8.50 2.94
CA LEU A 21 0.39 -8.89 3.76
C LEU A 21 0.01 -10.14 4.54
N ASN A 22 0.72 -11.24 4.32
CA ASN A 22 0.57 -12.49 5.08
C ASN A 22 1.82 -12.70 5.92
N LEU A 23 1.66 -13.03 7.21
CA LEU A 23 2.78 -13.13 8.14
C LEU A 23 2.52 -14.11 9.29
N ARG A 24 3.59 -14.78 9.73
CA ARG A 24 3.60 -15.62 10.94
C ARG A 24 3.90 -14.84 12.23
N ASN A 25 4.42 -13.61 12.13
CA ASN A 25 4.75 -12.76 13.29
C ASN A 25 3.99 -11.42 13.23
N VAL A 26 3.12 -11.20 14.22
CA VAL A 26 2.28 -10.00 14.35
C VAL A 26 3.11 -8.72 14.52
N ARG A 27 4.23 -8.77 15.25
CA ARG A 27 5.08 -7.58 15.50
C ARG A 27 5.73 -7.04 14.24
N SER A 28 6.12 -7.93 13.32
CA SER A 28 6.67 -7.54 12.02
C SER A 28 5.58 -6.95 11.11
N LEU A 29 4.36 -7.52 11.15
CA LEU A 29 3.21 -7.05 10.38
C LEU A 29 2.82 -5.62 10.74
N GLU A 30 2.81 -5.31 12.04
CA GLU A 30 2.52 -3.95 12.55
C GLU A 30 3.50 -2.92 12.03
N LYS A 31 4.80 -3.22 12.14
CA LYS A 31 5.87 -2.31 11.70
C LYS A 31 5.81 -2.08 10.18
N VAL A 32 5.67 -3.13 9.39
CA VAL A 32 5.58 -3.01 7.92
C VAL A 32 4.33 -2.23 7.50
N CYS A 33 3.20 -2.47 8.14
CA CYS A 33 1.98 -1.73 7.85
C CYS A 33 2.11 -0.23 8.17
N ALA A 34 2.71 0.11 9.32
CA ALA A 34 2.99 1.51 9.67
C ALA A 34 3.94 2.17 8.66
N ASP A 35 4.99 1.47 8.23
CA ASP A 35 5.96 1.98 7.26
C ASP A 35 5.34 2.17 5.86
N LEU A 36 4.51 1.22 5.41
CA LEU A 36 3.76 1.33 4.16
C LEU A 36 2.77 2.51 4.18
N ILE A 37 2.03 2.69 5.28
CA ILE A 37 1.12 3.83 5.43
C ILE A 37 1.90 5.14 5.45
N SER A 38 3.04 5.18 6.13
CA SER A 38 3.93 6.36 6.17
C SER A 38 4.50 6.68 4.79
N GLY A 39 5.01 5.67 4.07
CA GLY A 39 5.52 5.81 2.70
C GLY A 39 4.46 6.28 1.72
N ALA A 40 3.24 5.74 1.81
CA ALA A 40 2.12 6.17 0.98
C ALA A 40 1.64 7.60 1.32
N LYS A 41 1.62 7.99 2.60
CA LYS A 41 1.32 9.36 3.02
C LYS A 41 2.37 10.36 2.52
N LYS A 42 3.65 10.00 2.48
CA LYS A 42 4.71 10.84 1.90
C LYS A 42 4.47 11.13 0.42
N GLN A 43 3.93 10.16 -0.32
CA GLN A 43 3.53 10.32 -1.73
C GLN A 43 2.11 10.87 -1.91
N LYS A 44 1.45 11.35 -0.84
CA LYS A 44 0.06 11.85 -0.84
C LYS A 44 -0.95 10.87 -1.45
N LEU A 45 -0.72 9.56 -1.31
CA LEU A 45 -1.64 8.54 -1.81
C LEU A 45 -2.79 8.28 -0.83
N HIS A 46 -3.97 7.99 -1.38
CA HIS A 46 -5.11 7.57 -0.56
C HIS A 46 -4.96 6.10 -0.18
N VAL A 47 -4.90 5.85 1.13
CA VAL A 47 -4.73 4.52 1.72
C VAL A 47 -5.96 4.15 2.51
N LYS A 48 -6.53 2.97 2.25
CA LYS A 48 -7.54 2.35 3.12
C LYS A 48 -7.01 1.00 3.58
N GLY A 49 -6.92 0.81 4.90
CA GLY A 49 -6.39 -0.41 5.49
C GLY A 49 -7.39 -1.10 6.39
N SER A 50 -7.37 -2.43 6.39
CA SER A 50 -8.02 -3.26 7.40
C SER A 50 -6.98 -4.04 8.19
N MET A 51 -7.17 -4.12 9.50
CA MET A 51 -6.26 -4.78 10.42
C MET A 51 -6.85 -6.11 10.87
N ARG A 52 -6.10 -7.20 10.66
CA ARG A 52 -6.39 -8.52 11.25
C ARG A 52 -5.10 -9.07 11.86
N LEU A 53 -5.24 -10.06 12.74
CA LEU A 53 -4.17 -10.59 13.59
C LEU A 53 -2.95 -11.07 12.77
N HIS A 54 -3.17 -11.87 11.72
CA HIS A 54 -2.10 -12.51 10.92
C HIS A 54 -2.10 -12.12 9.43
N LYS A 55 -3.05 -11.27 9.04
CA LYS A 55 -3.24 -10.84 7.64
C LYS A 55 -3.64 -9.37 7.62
N ARG A 56 -2.99 -8.55 6.80
CA ARG A 56 -3.44 -7.18 6.54
C ARG A 56 -3.73 -6.98 5.07
N ILE A 57 -4.73 -6.15 4.81
CA ILE A 57 -5.14 -5.79 3.47
C ILE A 57 -5.18 -4.28 3.42
N ILE A 58 -4.47 -3.72 2.45
CA ILE A 58 -4.34 -2.29 2.23
C ILE A 58 -4.72 -2.02 0.77
N ASP A 59 -5.74 -1.21 0.58
CA ASP A 59 -6.17 -0.70 -0.71
C ASP A 59 -5.50 0.66 -0.96
N LEU A 60 -4.83 0.77 -2.10
CA LEU A 60 -4.05 1.92 -2.57
C LEU A 60 -4.57 2.35 -3.93
N HIS A 61 -4.87 3.64 -4.10
CA HIS A 61 -5.23 4.21 -5.39
C HIS A 61 -3.99 4.85 -6.01
N SER A 62 -3.33 4.16 -6.93
CA SER A 62 -2.08 4.62 -7.57
C SER A 62 -1.74 3.76 -8.80
N PRO A 63 -0.86 4.23 -9.69
CA PRO A 63 -0.27 3.35 -10.71
C PRO A 63 0.58 2.24 -10.06
N SER A 64 0.62 1.08 -10.69
CA SER A 64 1.26 -0.14 -10.14
C SER A 64 2.78 0.02 -9.92
N GLU A 65 3.42 0.91 -10.68
CA GLU A 65 4.86 1.20 -10.60
C GLU A 65 5.24 1.81 -9.25
N ILE A 66 4.44 2.76 -8.75
CA ILE A 66 4.65 3.41 -7.45
C ILE A 66 4.44 2.40 -6.31
N VAL A 67 3.41 1.55 -6.41
CA VAL A 67 3.13 0.53 -5.38
C VAL A 67 4.29 -0.44 -5.26
N LYS A 68 4.81 -0.95 -6.39
CA LYS A 68 5.96 -1.87 -6.40
C LYS A 68 7.19 -1.24 -5.74
N GLN A 69 7.44 0.05 -5.99
CA GLN A 69 8.58 0.76 -5.41
C GLN A 69 8.43 0.92 -3.89
N ILE A 70 7.27 1.37 -3.41
CA ILE A 70 6.99 1.51 -1.97
C ILE A 70 7.07 0.16 -1.25
N THR A 71 6.52 -0.90 -1.85
CA THR A 71 6.55 -2.22 -1.23
C THR A 71 7.94 -2.82 -1.18
N SER A 72 8.82 -2.53 -2.15
CA SER A 72 10.16 -3.13 -2.24
C SER A 72 11.16 -2.53 -1.26
N ILE A 73 11.02 -1.25 -0.90
CA ILE A 73 11.95 -0.55 -0.01
C ILE A 73 11.80 -1.00 1.45
N ASN A 74 10.61 -1.46 1.84
CA ASN A 74 10.24 -1.68 3.24
C ASN A 74 10.05 -3.15 3.62
N ILE A 75 10.55 -4.08 2.80
CA ILE A 75 10.41 -5.52 3.06
C ILE A 75 11.33 -5.91 4.21
N LYS A 76 10.74 -6.20 5.38
CA LYS A 76 11.44 -6.94 6.42
C LYS A 76 11.59 -8.40 6.04
N PRO A 77 12.72 -9.06 6.39
CA PRO A 77 12.87 -10.49 6.18
C PRO A 77 11.74 -11.26 6.91
N GLY A 78 11.14 -12.22 6.22
CA GLY A 78 10.05 -13.07 6.75
C GLY A 78 8.62 -12.55 6.53
N VAL A 79 8.45 -11.52 5.68
CA VAL A 79 7.14 -10.95 5.32
C VAL A 79 6.79 -11.33 3.88
N GLU A 80 5.65 -11.99 3.67
CA GLU A 80 5.14 -12.26 2.33
C GLU A 80 4.17 -11.16 1.92
N VAL A 81 4.54 -10.43 0.85
CA VAL A 81 3.73 -9.35 0.27
C VAL A 81 3.15 -9.84 -1.05
N LYS A 82 1.83 -9.80 -1.16
CA LYS A 82 1.10 -10.06 -2.41
C LYS A 82 0.43 -8.77 -2.87
N VAL A 83 0.85 -8.26 -4.03
CA VAL A 83 0.20 -7.12 -4.68
C VAL A 83 -0.79 -7.66 -5.71
N THR A 84 -2.05 -7.30 -5.58
CA THR A 84 -3.10 -7.58 -6.57
C THR A 84 -3.50 -6.26 -7.22
N ILE A 85 -3.38 -6.16 -8.54
CA ILE A 85 -3.93 -5.04 -9.31
C ILE A 85 -5.39 -5.40 -9.58
N ALA A 86 -6.32 -4.57 -9.10
CA ALA A 86 -7.70 -4.63 -9.58
C ALA A 86 -7.80 -3.68 -10.76
N ASP A 87 -7.73 -4.25 -11.96
CA ASP A 87 -8.20 -3.57 -13.17
C ASP A 87 -9.71 -3.27 -13.03
N PRO A 88 -10.18 -2.13 -13.56
CA PRO A 88 -11.61 -1.83 -13.59
C PRO A 88 -12.42 -2.85 -14.40
#